data_AF-A0A9P7KHX6-F1
#
_entry.id   AF-A0A9P7KHX6-F1
#
_cell.length_a   1.000
_cell.length_b   1.000
_cell.length_c   1.000
_cell.angle_alpha   90.00
_cell.angle_beta   90.00
_cell.angle_gamma   90.00
#
_symmetry.space_group_name_H-M   'P 1'
#
loop_
_entity.id
_entity.type
_entity.pdbx_description
1 polymer ?
#
loop_
_entity_poly.entity_id
_entity_poly.type
_entity_poly.pdbx_seq_one_letter_code
_entity_poly.pdbx_strand_id
1 'polypeptide(L)'
;TVPQTHAANQTINISSGKVLGGTSSVNGLVWVRGNKEEYDAIEALGNKGWDWDLFYAAMKQSEAFKMPSAVQVEELGFTVNPSSLGTSGPVEVSFPNYLPLQHQKFIAASKQLGHEFNSDPYSGDNRGIFYINPIVSRTNLFVLYDGALVTKFDTTMSPGPGTVAPQLAEATAVEVCFPDNTVQLAKPKSSIGEIILCAGSIRTPQILELSGIGDKNVLSPLGIETKVDLPGVGANYEDHVITILTFKLKEPYLSFDALAYDPAVKAEQEALYKEGKGWLAFANCVFNMVPTDKILAPEEISVAEEILKTKPPTIHEDLYNSIKDQVFTVPQAEYLL
;
A
#
# COMPACT_ATOMS: atom_id res chain seq x y z
N THR A 1 8.93 15.28 6.64
CA THR A 1 8.49 16.38 5.75
C THR A 1 9.02 17.72 6.28
N VAL A 2 8.90 18.82 5.52
CA VAL A 2 9.04 20.18 6.09
C VAL A 2 7.91 20.46 7.09
N PRO A 3 7.97 21.49 7.95
CA PRO A 3 6.85 21.85 8.82
C PRO A 3 5.54 22.02 8.04
N GLN A 4 4.49 21.34 8.48
CA GLN A 4 3.20 21.31 7.77
C GLN A 4 2.21 22.29 8.44
N THR A 5 1.82 23.34 7.73
CA THR A 5 0.89 24.36 8.22
C THR A 5 -0.46 23.77 8.65
N HIS A 6 -0.95 22.78 7.90
CA HIS A 6 -2.21 22.08 8.16
C HIS A 6 -2.10 20.97 9.22
N ALA A 7 -0.90 20.72 9.76
CA ALA A 7 -0.68 19.79 10.87
C ALA A 7 0.06 20.48 12.03
N ALA A 8 -0.42 21.66 12.44
CA ALA A 8 0.12 22.43 13.56
C ALA A 8 1.64 22.71 13.48
N ASN A 9 2.16 22.94 12.27
CA ASN A 9 3.59 23.12 11.98
C ASN A 9 4.48 21.93 12.38
N GLN A 10 3.91 20.74 12.53
CA GLN A 10 4.68 19.54 12.81
C GLN A 10 5.43 19.07 11.57
N THR A 11 6.59 18.44 11.80
CA THR A 11 7.27 17.63 10.80
C THR A 11 6.76 16.20 10.92
N ILE A 12 6.26 15.64 9.83
CA ILE A 12 5.70 14.28 9.81
C ILE A 12 6.76 13.33 9.26
N ASN A 13 6.96 12.21 9.96
CA ASN A 13 7.82 11.13 9.50
C ASN A 13 7.03 10.22 8.55
N ILE A 14 7.57 9.99 7.36
CA ILE A 14 7.05 9.03 6.39
C ILE A 14 8.01 7.84 6.37
N SER A 15 7.55 6.68 6.83
CA SER A 15 8.38 5.49 6.99
C SER A 15 8.12 4.48 5.87
N SER A 16 9.17 3.80 5.43
CA SER A 16 9.09 2.73 4.44
C SER A 16 10.14 1.64 4.73
N GLY A 17 9.88 0.42 4.26
CA GLY A 17 10.78 -0.71 4.49
C GLY A 17 12.09 -0.55 3.73
N LYS A 18 13.22 -0.57 4.47
CA LYS A 18 14.58 -0.53 3.92
C LYS A 18 15.27 -1.89 4.11
N VAL A 19 14.74 -2.90 3.45
CA VAL A 19 15.22 -4.31 3.47
C VAL A 19 14.76 -5.00 2.18
N LEU A 20 15.34 -6.15 1.82
CA LEU A 20 14.80 -6.97 0.73
C LEU A 20 13.33 -7.33 1.02
N GLY A 21 12.47 -7.20 0.00
CA GLY A 21 11.01 -7.25 0.14
C GLY A 21 10.37 -5.87 0.40
N GLY A 22 11.15 -4.87 0.80
CA GLY A 22 10.66 -3.52 1.06
C GLY A 22 9.70 -3.48 2.24
N THR A 23 8.63 -2.70 2.11
CA THR A 23 7.64 -2.53 3.18
C THR A 23 6.93 -3.83 3.54
N SER A 24 6.80 -4.81 2.63
CA SER A 24 6.14 -6.08 2.96
C SER A 24 6.85 -6.90 4.03
N SER A 25 8.16 -6.67 4.24
CA SER A 25 8.95 -7.37 5.26
C SER A 25 8.75 -6.78 6.66
N VAL A 26 8.08 -5.63 6.79
CA VAL A 26 7.93 -4.87 8.04
C VAL A 26 6.53 -4.25 8.22
N ASN A 27 5.57 -4.58 7.35
CA ASN A 27 4.22 -4.02 7.40
C ASN A 27 3.35 -4.68 8.49
N GLY A 28 2.09 -4.24 8.62
CA GLY A 28 1.11 -4.81 9.55
C GLY A 28 0.53 -6.16 9.15
N LEU A 29 1.04 -6.81 8.09
CA LEU A 29 0.60 -8.10 7.56
C LEU A 29 -0.86 -8.16 7.10
N VAL A 30 -1.47 -7.01 6.83
CA VAL A 30 -2.87 -6.84 6.43
C VAL A 30 -3.06 -7.14 4.93
N TRP A 31 -3.96 -8.05 4.58
CA TRP A 31 -4.31 -8.40 3.19
C TRP A 31 -5.71 -7.91 2.83
N VAL A 32 -5.77 -6.86 2.03
CA VAL A 32 -7.01 -6.17 1.65
C VAL A 32 -6.94 -5.78 0.18
N ARG A 33 -8.08 -5.76 -0.52
CA ARG A 33 -8.23 -5.22 -1.88
C ARG A 33 -8.83 -3.81 -1.83
N GLY A 34 -8.76 -3.03 -2.90
CA GLY A 34 -9.60 -1.82 -3.02
C GLY A 34 -11.04 -2.16 -3.38
N ASN A 35 -11.89 -1.14 -3.43
CA ASN A 35 -13.23 -1.23 -4.02
C ASN A 35 -13.15 -1.25 -5.54
N LYS A 36 -14.13 -1.87 -6.21
CA LYS A 36 -14.18 -1.93 -7.68
C LYS A 36 -14.09 -0.55 -8.33
N GLU A 37 -14.81 0.41 -7.78
CA GLU A 37 -14.90 1.79 -8.25
C GLU A 37 -13.52 2.48 -8.24
N GLU A 38 -12.65 2.15 -7.28
CA GLU A 38 -11.30 2.71 -7.18
C GLU A 38 -10.40 2.24 -8.34
N TYR A 39 -10.53 0.98 -8.75
CA TYR A 39 -9.79 0.43 -9.88
C TYR A 39 -10.38 0.87 -11.22
N ASP A 40 -11.70 0.91 -11.36
CA ASP A 40 -12.35 1.44 -12.57
C ASP A 40 -12.03 2.93 -12.77
N ALA A 41 -11.82 3.69 -11.68
CA ALA A 41 -11.38 5.08 -11.77
C ALA A 41 -10.00 5.23 -12.43
N ILE A 42 -9.10 4.24 -12.29
CA ILE A 42 -7.79 4.26 -12.95
C ILE A 42 -7.96 4.23 -14.48
N GLU A 43 -8.87 3.40 -15.00
CA GLU A 43 -9.22 3.41 -16.42
C GLU A 43 -9.88 4.73 -16.82
N ALA A 44 -10.82 5.24 -16.02
CA ALA A 44 -11.51 6.49 -16.29
C ALA A 44 -10.55 7.71 -16.37
N LEU A 45 -9.43 7.66 -15.63
CA LEU A 45 -8.33 8.63 -15.71
C LEU A 45 -7.49 8.52 -16.99
N GLY A 46 -7.84 7.62 -17.92
CA GLY A 46 -7.23 7.49 -19.25
C GLY A 46 -6.35 6.24 -19.42
N ASN A 47 -6.26 5.37 -18.40
CA ASN A 47 -5.45 4.16 -18.46
C ASN A 47 -6.27 2.99 -19.02
N LYS A 48 -6.57 3.04 -20.32
CA LYS A 48 -7.40 2.03 -20.99
C LYS A 48 -6.96 0.60 -20.65
N GLY A 49 -7.92 -0.23 -20.22
CA GLY A 49 -7.71 -1.63 -19.83
C GLY A 49 -7.19 -1.82 -18.41
N TRP A 50 -6.92 -0.76 -17.65
CA TRP A 50 -6.57 -0.82 -16.23
C TRP A 50 -7.82 -0.66 -15.36
N ASP A 51 -8.74 -1.61 -15.49
CA ASP A 51 -10.02 -1.66 -14.77
C ASP A 51 -10.00 -2.73 -13.66
N TRP A 52 -11.09 -2.79 -12.88
CA TRP A 52 -11.26 -3.83 -11.87
C TRP A 52 -11.03 -5.23 -12.39
N ASP A 53 -11.49 -5.58 -13.59
CA ASP A 53 -11.42 -6.95 -14.09
C ASP A 53 -9.96 -7.38 -14.32
N LEU A 54 -9.13 -6.48 -14.87
CA LEU A 54 -7.69 -6.72 -14.98
C LEU A 54 -7.05 -6.89 -13.61
N PHE A 55 -7.27 -5.93 -12.71
CA PHE A 55 -6.65 -5.94 -11.39
C PHE A 55 -7.09 -7.14 -10.56
N TYR A 56 -8.38 -7.48 -10.57
CA TYR A 56 -8.95 -8.60 -9.85
C TYR A 56 -8.39 -9.94 -10.33
N ALA A 57 -8.25 -10.13 -11.65
CA ALA A 57 -7.61 -11.31 -12.20
C ALA A 57 -6.15 -11.43 -11.74
N ALA A 58 -5.39 -10.33 -11.76
CA ALA A 58 -4.00 -10.29 -11.30
C ALA A 58 -3.88 -10.55 -9.79
N MET A 59 -4.76 -9.97 -8.97
CA MET A 59 -4.82 -10.21 -7.53
C MET A 59 -5.04 -11.69 -7.23
N LYS A 60 -6.02 -12.33 -7.89
CA LYS A 60 -6.25 -13.78 -7.77
C LYS A 60 -5.06 -14.62 -8.25
N GLN A 61 -4.33 -14.16 -9.26
CA GLN A 61 -3.12 -14.87 -9.71
C GLN A 61 -1.97 -14.76 -8.68
N SER A 62 -1.92 -13.68 -7.91
CA SER A 62 -0.84 -13.42 -6.95
C SER A 62 -0.96 -14.22 -5.64
N GLU A 63 -2.16 -14.64 -5.29
CA GLU A 63 -2.48 -15.19 -3.97
C GLU A 63 -2.74 -16.71 -3.97
N ALA A 64 -2.39 -17.35 -2.85
CA ALA A 64 -2.71 -18.72 -2.51
C ALA A 64 -3.40 -18.76 -1.15
N PHE A 65 -4.70 -18.50 -1.16
CA PHE A 65 -5.53 -18.53 0.04
C PHE A 65 -5.64 -19.94 0.62
N LYS A 66 -5.34 -20.07 1.90
CA LYS A 66 -5.74 -21.21 2.72
C LYS A 66 -7.14 -20.94 3.26
N MET A 67 -8.08 -21.81 2.93
CA MET A 67 -9.43 -21.73 3.48
C MET A 67 -9.38 -21.88 5.02
N PRO A 68 -10.27 -21.19 5.76
CA PRO A 68 -10.31 -21.32 7.20
C PRO A 68 -10.62 -22.77 7.59
N SER A 69 -9.97 -23.26 8.65
CA SER A 69 -10.28 -24.56 9.24
C SER A 69 -11.68 -24.58 9.85
N ALA A 70 -12.25 -25.77 10.08
CA ALA A 70 -13.55 -25.90 10.74
C ALA A 70 -13.58 -25.19 12.11
N VAL A 71 -12.47 -25.26 12.87
CA VAL A 71 -12.31 -24.57 14.16
C VAL A 71 -12.37 -23.06 13.99
N GLN A 72 -11.68 -22.52 12.99
CA GLN A 72 -11.70 -21.08 12.68
C GLN A 72 -13.09 -20.59 12.25
N VAL A 73 -13.85 -21.40 11.53
CA VAL A 73 -15.24 -21.06 11.17
C VAL A 73 -16.14 -21.10 12.42
N GLU A 74 -16.06 -22.14 13.23
CA GLU A 74 -16.92 -22.35 14.40
C GLU A 74 -16.60 -21.38 15.55
N GLU A 75 -15.33 -21.22 15.91
CA GLU A 75 -14.92 -20.46 17.09
C GLU A 75 -14.72 -18.97 16.80
N LEU A 76 -14.26 -18.63 15.58
CA LEU A 76 -13.89 -17.26 15.21
C LEU A 76 -14.85 -16.63 14.21
N GLY A 77 -15.78 -17.40 13.64
CA GLY A 77 -16.80 -16.90 12.72
C GLY A 77 -16.26 -16.45 11.37
N PHE A 78 -15.10 -16.93 10.95
CA PHE A 78 -14.54 -16.59 9.65
C PHE A 78 -15.35 -17.22 8.52
N THR A 79 -15.72 -16.42 7.54
CA THR A 79 -16.41 -16.86 6.33
C THR A 79 -15.69 -16.32 5.10
N VAL A 80 -15.72 -17.07 4.01
CA VAL A 80 -15.15 -16.68 2.73
C VAL A 80 -16.00 -17.17 1.58
N ASN A 81 -15.93 -16.46 0.46
CA ASN A 81 -16.37 -16.97 -0.82
C ASN A 81 -15.17 -17.49 -1.62
N PRO A 82 -15.00 -18.80 -1.80
CA PRO A 82 -13.86 -19.36 -2.52
C PRO A 82 -13.76 -18.87 -3.98
N SER A 83 -14.88 -18.49 -4.61
CA SER A 83 -14.85 -17.99 -5.99
C SER A 83 -14.13 -16.64 -6.12
N SER A 84 -14.02 -15.89 -5.02
CA SER A 84 -13.35 -14.59 -4.98
C SER A 84 -11.84 -14.67 -4.78
N LEU A 85 -11.32 -15.89 -4.53
CA LEU A 85 -9.95 -16.11 -4.08
C LEU A 85 -9.10 -16.82 -5.12
N GLY A 86 -7.82 -16.45 -5.16
CA GLY A 86 -6.74 -17.20 -5.76
C GLY A 86 -6.21 -18.26 -4.79
N THR A 87 -5.86 -19.43 -5.30
CA THR A 87 -5.43 -20.57 -4.46
C THR A 87 -4.09 -21.17 -4.90
N SER A 88 -3.40 -20.54 -5.86
CA SER A 88 -2.22 -21.10 -6.51
C SER A 88 -1.10 -20.09 -6.76
N GLY A 89 -1.28 -18.84 -6.36
CA GLY A 89 -0.28 -17.79 -6.49
C GLY A 89 0.92 -17.98 -5.54
N PRO A 90 1.97 -17.16 -5.72
CA PRO A 90 3.18 -17.26 -4.92
C PRO A 90 3.05 -16.73 -3.48
N VAL A 91 2.02 -15.94 -3.16
CA VAL A 91 1.83 -15.35 -1.82
C VAL A 91 0.83 -16.18 -1.03
N GLU A 92 1.27 -16.80 0.08
CA GLU A 92 0.37 -17.53 0.96
C GLU A 92 -0.43 -16.56 1.85
N VAL A 93 -1.75 -16.69 1.79
CA VAL A 93 -2.69 -15.86 2.55
C VAL A 93 -3.52 -16.78 3.46
N SER A 94 -3.68 -16.43 4.73
CA SER A 94 -4.36 -17.28 5.71
C SER A 94 -5.15 -16.49 6.76
N PHE A 95 -6.01 -17.21 7.46
CA PHE A 95 -6.74 -16.68 8.61
C PHE A 95 -5.87 -16.77 9.87
N PRO A 96 -5.96 -15.79 10.78
CA PRO A 96 -5.22 -15.87 12.03
C PRO A 96 -5.65 -17.10 12.83
N ASN A 97 -4.69 -17.68 13.54
CA ASN A 97 -4.95 -18.80 14.47
C ASN A 97 -5.42 -18.30 15.84
N TYR A 98 -5.41 -17.00 16.06
CA TYR A 98 -5.80 -16.36 17.31
C TYR A 98 -6.54 -15.04 17.02
N LEU A 99 -7.65 -14.83 17.69
CA LEU A 99 -8.34 -13.55 17.71
C LEU A 99 -8.50 -13.11 19.17
N PRO A 100 -7.99 -11.93 19.58
CA PRO A 100 -8.14 -11.49 20.95
C PRO A 100 -9.62 -11.35 21.35
N LEU A 101 -9.99 -11.73 22.57
CA LEU A 101 -11.38 -11.72 23.03
C LEU A 101 -12.02 -10.32 22.96
N GLN A 102 -11.22 -9.28 23.14
CA GLN A 102 -11.67 -7.89 23.01
C GLN A 102 -12.09 -7.51 21.58
N HIS A 103 -11.58 -8.19 20.55
CA HIS A 103 -11.99 -7.96 19.16
C HIS A 103 -13.42 -8.43 18.92
N GLN A 104 -13.84 -9.53 19.55
CA GLN A 104 -15.23 -10.00 19.48
C GLN A 104 -16.20 -8.95 20.06
N LYS A 105 -15.79 -8.24 21.12
CA LYS A 105 -16.58 -7.14 21.69
C LYS A 105 -16.69 -5.95 20.75
N PHE A 106 -15.61 -5.61 20.04
CA PHE A 106 -15.64 -4.59 19.01
C PHE A 106 -16.60 -4.96 17.86
N ILE A 107 -16.50 -6.18 17.32
CA ILE A 107 -17.41 -6.67 16.28
C ILE A 107 -18.88 -6.57 16.74
N ALA A 108 -19.17 -6.96 17.98
CA ALA A 108 -20.52 -6.86 18.54
C ALA A 108 -21.00 -5.41 18.68
N ALA A 109 -20.12 -4.49 19.07
CA ALA A 109 -20.44 -3.06 19.16
C ALA A 109 -20.69 -2.45 17.78
N SER A 110 -19.86 -2.76 16.78
CA SER A 110 -20.06 -2.30 15.39
C SER A 110 -21.41 -2.74 14.84
N LYS A 111 -21.84 -3.98 15.11
CA LYS A 111 -23.18 -4.46 14.73
C LYS A 111 -24.31 -3.66 15.38
N GLN A 112 -24.15 -3.23 16.64
CA GLN A 112 -25.15 -2.38 17.32
C GLN A 112 -25.25 -0.98 16.71
N LEU A 113 -24.17 -0.50 16.08
CA LEU A 113 -24.14 0.75 15.31
C LEU A 113 -24.71 0.59 13.89
N GLY A 114 -25.18 -0.61 13.52
CA GLY A 114 -25.75 -0.90 12.20
C GLY A 114 -24.72 -1.28 11.14
N HIS A 115 -23.47 -1.53 11.51
CA HIS A 115 -22.46 -1.99 10.56
C HIS A 115 -22.63 -3.50 10.33
N GLU A 116 -22.81 -3.89 9.07
CA GLU A 116 -22.99 -5.29 8.69
C GLU A 116 -21.66 -6.05 8.62
N PHE A 117 -21.73 -7.37 8.82
CA PHE A 117 -20.55 -8.22 8.66
C PHE A 117 -20.41 -8.64 7.20
N ASN A 118 -19.33 -8.21 6.54
CA ASN A 118 -19.02 -8.64 5.19
C ASN A 118 -18.45 -10.07 5.11
N SER A 119 -19.22 -11.02 4.58
CA SER A 119 -18.76 -12.41 4.44
C SER A 119 -17.81 -12.68 3.26
N ASP A 120 -17.62 -11.71 2.36
CA ASP A 120 -16.76 -11.83 1.17
C ASP A 120 -15.92 -10.58 0.92
N PRO A 121 -14.99 -10.27 1.85
CA PRO A 121 -14.15 -9.09 1.76
C PRO A 121 -12.94 -9.34 0.86
N TYR A 122 -13.16 -10.01 -0.28
CA TYR A 122 -12.19 -10.06 -1.38
C TYR A 122 -12.87 -9.90 -2.74
N SER A 123 -14.20 -9.77 -2.79
CA SER A 123 -14.97 -9.57 -4.02
C SER A 123 -14.95 -8.13 -4.55
N GLY A 124 -14.23 -7.22 -3.88
CA GLY A 124 -14.33 -5.76 -4.07
C GLY A 124 -14.69 -4.99 -2.79
N ASP A 125 -14.65 -5.65 -1.64
CA ASP A 125 -14.65 -5.16 -0.25
C ASP A 125 -13.56 -6.01 0.45
N ASN A 126 -12.94 -5.68 1.61
CA ASN A 126 -11.48 -5.92 1.77
C ASN A 126 -10.87 -6.21 3.18
N ARG A 127 -10.71 -7.46 3.64
CA ARG A 127 -10.22 -7.79 5.03
C ARG A 127 -9.42 -9.12 5.11
N GLY A 128 -8.17 -9.18 5.64
CA GLY A 128 -7.34 -10.42 5.73
C GLY A 128 -5.87 -10.32 6.27
N ILE A 129 -5.08 -11.44 6.33
CA ILE A 129 -3.65 -11.54 6.80
C ILE A 129 -2.74 -12.42 5.89
N PHE A 130 -1.43 -12.14 5.77
CA PHE A 130 -0.46 -12.97 5.01
C PHE A 130 1.02 -12.90 5.47
N TYR A 131 1.86 -13.80 4.91
CA TYR A 131 3.33 -13.79 5.01
C TYR A 131 3.96 -13.82 3.60
N ILE A 132 5.03 -13.06 3.36
CA ILE A 132 5.85 -13.18 2.13
C ILE A 132 7.13 -13.94 2.42
N ASN A 133 7.33 -15.06 1.73
CA ASN A 133 8.65 -15.68 1.61
C ASN A 133 9.41 -15.06 0.43
N PRO A 134 10.65 -14.58 0.60
CA PRO A 134 11.40 -14.01 -0.50
C PRO A 134 11.76 -15.09 -1.52
N ILE A 135 11.56 -14.82 -2.82
CA ILE A 135 11.82 -15.77 -3.91
C ILE A 135 13.32 -15.79 -4.27
N VAL A 136 14.17 -16.06 -3.27
CA VAL A 136 15.63 -16.06 -3.40
C VAL A 136 16.18 -17.24 -4.22
N SER A 137 15.37 -18.27 -4.45
CA SER A 137 15.77 -19.49 -5.16
C SER A 137 15.67 -19.41 -6.69
N ARG A 138 15.28 -18.26 -7.26
CA ARG A 138 15.25 -18.06 -8.72
C ARG A 138 16.66 -17.98 -9.29
N THR A 139 16.99 -18.87 -10.21
CA THR A 139 18.35 -19.02 -10.80
C THR A 139 18.80 -17.86 -11.68
N ASN A 140 17.89 -16.97 -12.08
CA ASN A 140 18.16 -15.78 -12.89
C ASN A 140 18.03 -14.47 -12.10
N LEU A 141 17.93 -14.54 -10.78
CA LEU A 141 17.80 -13.38 -9.91
C LEU A 141 19.14 -13.12 -9.20
N PHE A 142 19.76 -11.98 -9.49
CA PHE A 142 20.92 -11.48 -8.75
C PHE A 142 20.47 -10.35 -7.83
N VAL A 143 20.61 -10.55 -6.53
CA VAL A 143 20.28 -9.52 -5.52
C VAL A 143 21.58 -9.03 -4.89
N LEU A 144 21.85 -7.73 -5.01
CA LEU A 144 22.90 -7.08 -4.26
C LEU A 144 22.33 -6.67 -2.90
N TYR A 145 22.70 -7.38 -1.84
CA TYR A 145 22.13 -7.21 -0.50
C TYR A 145 23.02 -6.36 0.44
N ASP A 146 24.28 -6.13 0.08
CA ASP A 146 25.28 -5.43 0.91
C ASP A 146 25.27 -3.91 0.70
N GLY A 147 24.12 -3.27 0.94
CA GLY A 147 24.02 -1.81 0.99
C GLY A 147 24.24 -1.08 -0.34
N ALA A 148 24.17 -1.81 -1.46
CA ALA A 148 24.14 -1.22 -2.80
C ALA A 148 22.88 -0.36 -2.99
N LEU A 149 23.06 0.87 -3.46
CA LEU A 149 22.00 1.85 -3.65
C LEU A 149 21.95 2.30 -5.11
N VAL A 150 20.80 2.12 -5.76
CA VAL A 150 20.54 2.79 -7.03
C VAL A 150 20.31 4.27 -6.76
N THR A 151 21.11 5.12 -7.39
CA THR A 151 21.08 6.58 -7.22
C THR A 151 20.36 7.27 -8.37
N LYS A 152 20.66 6.86 -9.61
CA LYS A 152 20.07 7.38 -10.86
C LYS A 152 20.25 6.38 -12.00
N PHE A 153 19.75 6.71 -13.18
CA PHE A 153 20.01 5.97 -14.41
C PHE A 153 20.38 6.92 -15.56
N ASP A 154 21.17 6.41 -16.49
CA ASP A 154 21.58 7.13 -17.67
C ASP A 154 20.58 6.91 -18.79
N THR A 155 20.40 7.94 -19.61
CA THR A 155 19.50 7.91 -20.75
C THR A 155 20.19 8.40 -22.01
N THR A 156 19.77 7.88 -23.15
CA THR A 156 20.09 8.40 -24.47
C THR A 156 18.84 8.96 -25.11
N MET A 157 18.94 10.15 -25.68
CA MET A 157 17.81 10.80 -26.35
C MET A 157 17.71 10.30 -27.78
N SER A 158 16.55 9.76 -28.16
CA SER A 158 16.24 9.48 -29.56
C SER A 158 15.50 10.67 -30.18
N PRO A 159 15.93 11.21 -31.36
CA PRO A 159 15.15 12.21 -32.05
C PRO A 159 13.81 11.61 -32.47
N GLY A 160 12.71 12.16 -31.94
CA GLY A 160 11.37 11.78 -32.38
C GLY A 160 11.16 12.15 -33.86
N PRO A 161 10.52 11.30 -34.68
CA PRO A 161 10.21 11.66 -36.06
C PRO A 161 9.16 12.78 -36.10
N GLY A 162 9.58 13.99 -36.46
CA GLY A 162 8.75 15.00 -37.11
C GLY A 162 7.57 15.59 -36.32
N THR A 163 7.49 15.46 -34.99
CA THR A 163 6.42 16.07 -34.19
C THR A 163 6.93 16.66 -32.88
N VAL A 164 6.20 17.64 -32.36
CA VAL A 164 6.37 18.35 -31.07
C VAL A 164 6.08 17.41 -29.87
N ALA A 165 6.27 16.10 -30.04
CA ALA A 165 6.00 15.07 -29.04
C ALA A 165 7.23 14.85 -28.14
N PRO A 166 7.04 14.40 -26.87
CA PRO A 166 8.12 14.31 -25.90
C PRO A 166 9.27 13.43 -26.40
N GLN A 167 10.49 13.91 -26.20
CA GLN A 167 11.70 13.17 -26.53
C GLN A 167 11.73 11.89 -25.69
N LEU A 168 11.66 10.74 -26.33
CA LEU A 168 11.76 9.46 -25.65
C LEU A 168 13.22 9.26 -25.20
N ALA A 169 13.42 9.32 -23.89
CA ALA A 169 14.69 8.99 -23.24
C ALA A 169 14.76 7.46 -23.08
N GLU A 170 15.72 6.81 -23.75
CA GLU A 170 15.97 5.38 -23.59
C GLU A 170 16.94 5.17 -22.42
N ALA A 171 16.54 4.41 -21.40
CA ALA A 171 17.39 4.10 -20.26
C ALA A 171 18.47 3.08 -20.65
N THR A 172 19.75 3.37 -20.35
CA THR A 172 20.89 2.59 -20.86
C THR A 172 21.72 1.92 -19.76
N ALA A 173 21.75 2.51 -18.57
CA ALA A 173 22.49 1.99 -17.42
C ALA A 173 21.89 2.52 -16.13
N VAL A 174 22.05 1.78 -15.03
CA VAL A 174 21.74 2.25 -13.68
C VAL A 174 23.04 2.49 -12.90
N GLU A 175 23.10 3.61 -12.20
CA GLU A 175 24.19 3.93 -11.28
C GLU A 175 23.94 3.28 -9.93
N VAL A 176 24.91 2.48 -9.49
CA VAL A 176 24.88 1.74 -8.22
C VAL A 176 26.03 2.22 -7.35
N CYS A 177 25.71 2.78 -6.19
CA CYS A 177 26.65 3.20 -5.16
C CYS A 177 26.75 2.14 -4.05
N PHE A 178 27.95 1.72 -3.70
CA PHE A 178 28.22 0.73 -2.65
C PHE A 178 28.60 1.41 -1.32
N PRO A 179 28.59 0.67 -0.18
CA PRO A 179 28.90 1.24 1.14
C PRO A 179 30.28 1.87 1.27
N ASP A 180 31.24 1.45 0.44
CA ASP A 180 32.59 2.03 0.37
C ASP A 180 32.67 3.29 -0.51
N ASN A 181 31.53 3.79 -0.98
CA ASN A 181 31.35 4.88 -1.94
C ASN A 181 31.87 4.59 -3.35
N THR A 182 32.16 3.33 -3.68
CA THR A 182 32.41 2.97 -5.08
C THR A 182 31.13 3.05 -5.88
N VAL A 183 31.24 3.52 -7.12
CA VAL A 183 30.11 3.68 -8.05
C VAL A 183 30.35 2.79 -9.26
N GLN A 184 29.34 2.02 -9.64
CA GLN A 184 29.35 1.18 -10.84
C GLN A 184 28.11 1.44 -11.70
N LEU A 185 28.28 1.27 -13.02
CA LEU A 185 27.17 1.31 -13.96
C LEU A 185 26.78 -0.12 -14.33
N ALA A 186 25.55 -0.52 -13.98
CA ALA A 186 24.98 -1.78 -14.43
C ALA A 186 24.14 -1.55 -15.69
N LYS A 187 24.36 -2.38 -16.72
CA LYS A 187 23.66 -2.28 -18.01
C LYS A 187 22.78 -3.49 -18.23
N PRO A 188 21.65 -3.35 -18.95
CA PRO A 188 20.88 -4.49 -19.41
C PRO A 188 21.75 -5.45 -20.23
N LYS A 189 21.56 -6.77 -20.04
CA LYS A 189 22.38 -7.81 -20.69
C LYS A 189 22.18 -7.87 -22.21
N SER A 190 21.03 -7.43 -22.70
CA SER A 190 20.67 -7.40 -24.12
C SER A 190 20.25 -6.00 -24.54
N SER A 191 20.39 -5.69 -25.83
CA SER A 191 19.92 -4.43 -26.44
C SER A 191 18.40 -4.25 -26.41
N ILE A 192 17.64 -5.27 -26.00
CA ILE A 192 16.18 -5.23 -25.77
C ILE A 192 15.83 -5.33 -24.28
N GLY A 193 16.82 -5.19 -23.39
CA GLY A 193 16.58 -5.30 -21.95
C GLY A 193 15.95 -4.04 -21.39
N GLU A 194 15.12 -4.21 -20.37
CA GLU A 194 14.38 -3.12 -19.72
C GLU A 194 15.03 -2.74 -18.37
N ILE A 195 14.89 -1.47 -17.99
CA ILE A 195 15.15 -0.98 -16.63
C ILE A 195 13.80 -0.65 -16.00
N ILE A 196 13.45 -1.36 -14.93
CA ILE A 196 12.18 -1.20 -14.23
C ILE A 196 12.44 -0.60 -12.84
N LEU A 197 11.85 0.56 -12.56
CA LEU A 197 11.98 1.22 -11.26
C LEU A 197 10.89 0.75 -10.29
N CYS A 198 11.30 -0.03 -9.30
CA CYS A 198 10.42 -0.54 -8.23
C CYS A 198 10.85 -0.04 -6.84
N ALA A 199 11.32 1.22 -6.73
CA ALA A 199 11.89 1.76 -5.50
C ALA A 199 10.82 2.28 -4.50
N GLY A 200 9.54 2.20 -4.85
CA GLY A 200 8.42 2.72 -4.05
C GLY A 200 8.10 4.19 -4.33
N SER A 201 6.93 4.64 -3.86
CA SER A 201 6.35 5.97 -4.16
C SER A 201 7.26 7.15 -3.78
N ILE A 202 8.13 7.00 -2.78
CA ILE A 202 9.06 8.05 -2.35
C ILE A 202 10.37 8.06 -3.14
N ARG A 203 10.96 6.89 -3.43
CA ARG A 203 12.31 6.80 -4.01
C ARG A 203 12.31 6.74 -5.53
N THR A 204 11.27 6.17 -6.15
CA THR A 204 11.16 6.17 -7.62
C THR A 204 11.17 7.58 -8.21
N PRO A 205 10.36 8.56 -7.76
CA PRO A 205 10.43 9.92 -8.29
C PRO A 205 11.79 10.58 -8.05
N GLN A 206 12.41 10.37 -6.89
CA GLN A 206 13.75 10.88 -6.63
C GLN A 206 14.79 10.33 -7.62
N ILE A 207 14.74 9.04 -7.93
CA ILE A 207 15.65 8.42 -8.92
C ILE A 207 15.40 9.03 -10.31
N LEU A 208 14.13 9.24 -10.70
CA LEU A 208 13.79 9.92 -11.96
C LEU A 208 14.36 11.34 -12.02
N GLU A 209 14.15 12.14 -10.97
CA GLU A 209 14.64 13.52 -10.88
C GLU A 209 16.17 13.57 -10.96
N LEU A 210 16.88 12.74 -10.18
CA LEU A 210 18.34 12.62 -10.23
C LEU A 210 18.87 12.14 -11.59
N SER A 211 18.02 11.53 -12.41
CA SER A 211 18.34 11.08 -13.77
C SER A 211 18.04 12.15 -14.84
N GLY A 212 17.48 13.29 -14.43
CA GLY A 212 17.09 14.41 -15.30
C GLY A 212 15.66 14.32 -15.84
N ILE A 213 14.78 13.52 -15.22
CA ILE A 213 13.37 13.37 -15.61
C ILE A 213 12.50 13.89 -14.47
N GLY A 214 11.91 15.07 -14.64
CA GLY A 214 11.10 15.73 -13.61
C GLY A 214 10.82 17.20 -13.93
N ASP A 215 10.25 17.95 -12.99
CA ASP A 215 9.97 19.38 -13.17
C ASP A 215 11.27 20.17 -13.35
N LYS A 216 11.44 20.83 -14.50
CA LYS A 216 12.59 21.70 -14.75
C LYS A 216 12.87 22.72 -13.64
N ASN A 217 11.84 23.25 -13.00
CA ASN A 217 11.97 24.25 -11.93
C ASN A 217 12.48 23.65 -10.62
N VAL A 218 12.27 22.34 -10.41
CA VAL A 218 12.88 21.58 -9.30
C VAL A 218 14.32 21.20 -9.63
N LEU A 219 14.58 20.77 -10.88
CA LEU A 219 15.89 20.26 -11.30
C LEU A 219 16.95 21.35 -11.49
N SER A 220 16.59 22.47 -12.13
CA SER A 220 17.56 23.52 -12.53
C SER A 220 18.31 24.14 -11.34
N PRO A 221 17.67 24.49 -10.20
CA PRO A 221 18.38 25.01 -9.02
C PRO A 221 19.36 24.02 -8.39
N LEU A 222 19.18 22.72 -8.63
CA LEU A 222 20.06 21.64 -8.15
C LEU A 222 21.22 21.36 -9.10
N GLY A 223 21.30 22.06 -10.24
CA GLY A 223 22.32 21.84 -11.27
C GLY A 223 22.11 20.55 -12.07
N ILE A 224 20.90 19.99 -12.06
CA ILE A 224 20.56 18.78 -12.81
C ILE A 224 20.04 19.17 -14.19
N GLU A 225 20.63 18.60 -15.24
CA GLU A 225 20.15 18.78 -16.61
C GLU A 225 18.76 18.14 -16.78
N THR A 226 17.76 18.93 -17.16
CA THR A 226 16.42 18.42 -17.50
C THR A 226 16.44 17.79 -18.88
N LYS A 227 16.46 16.46 -18.92
CA LYS A 227 16.39 15.67 -20.16
C LYS A 227 14.93 15.49 -20.62
N VAL A 228 14.03 15.26 -19.67
CA VAL A 228 12.58 15.20 -19.91
C VAL A 228 11.91 16.07 -18.85
N ASP A 229 11.28 17.15 -19.30
CA ASP A 229 10.49 18.02 -18.42
C ASP A 229 9.14 17.35 -18.14
N LEU A 230 9.03 16.69 -16.99
CA LEU A 230 7.86 15.92 -16.59
C LEU A 230 7.43 16.34 -15.18
N PRO A 231 6.68 17.46 -15.04
CA PRO A 231 6.37 18.05 -13.73
C PRO A 231 5.53 17.17 -12.79
N GLY A 232 4.93 16.09 -13.30
CA GLY A 232 4.21 15.11 -12.48
C GLY A 232 5.13 14.21 -11.64
N VAL A 233 6.43 14.11 -11.95
CA VAL A 233 7.37 13.32 -11.15
C VAL A 233 7.53 13.96 -9.78
N GLY A 234 7.29 13.18 -8.72
CA GLY A 234 7.37 13.64 -7.33
C GLY A 234 6.17 14.45 -6.86
N ALA A 235 5.23 14.76 -7.76
CA ALA A 235 3.96 15.40 -7.44
C ALA A 235 2.87 14.35 -7.10
N ASN A 236 1.66 14.84 -6.76
CA ASN A 236 0.48 14.02 -6.48
C ASN A 236 0.73 12.90 -5.45
N TYR A 237 1.46 13.24 -4.37
CA TYR A 237 1.63 12.33 -3.25
C TYR A 237 0.31 12.15 -2.51
N GLU A 238 -0.14 10.90 -2.41
CA GLU A 238 -1.36 10.49 -1.72
C GLU A 238 -1.00 9.44 -0.67
N ASP A 239 -1.64 9.51 0.49
CA ASP A 239 -1.42 8.60 1.62
C ASP A 239 -2.68 8.54 2.50
N HIS A 240 -2.79 7.49 3.31
CA HIS A 240 -3.87 7.37 4.29
C HIS A 240 -3.45 8.09 5.59
N VAL A 241 -4.23 9.10 5.99
CA VAL A 241 -4.00 9.79 7.27
C VAL A 241 -4.53 8.92 8.41
N ILE A 242 -3.62 8.39 9.22
CA ILE A 242 -3.97 7.59 10.39
C ILE A 242 -4.14 8.45 11.65
N THR A 243 -5.23 8.24 12.38
CA THR A 243 -5.42 8.74 13.74
C THR A 243 -5.58 7.57 14.69
N ILE A 244 -4.83 7.58 15.80
CA ILE A 244 -4.83 6.49 16.78
C ILE A 244 -5.62 6.91 18.02
N LEU A 245 -6.67 6.14 18.34
CA LEU A 245 -7.42 6.28 19.58
C LEU A 245 -7.05 5.14 20.52
N THR A 246 -6.51 5.47 21.69
CA THR A 246 -6.07 4.47 22.68
C THR A 246 -7.01 4.44 23.87
N PHE A 247 -7.49 3.24 24.22
CA PHE A 247 -8.40 3.02 25.35
C PHE A 247 -7.78 2.08 26.37
N LYS A 248 -8.05 2.34 27.66
CA LYS A 248 -7.66 1.43 28.73
C LYS A 248 -8.57 0.20 28.75
N LEU A 249 -7.98 -0.99 28.67
CA LEU A 249 -8.70 -2.25 28.81
C LEU A 249 -9.19 -2.44 30.26
N LYS A 250 -10.39 -3.03 30.40
CA LYS A 250 -10.92 -3.44 31.71
C LYS A 250 -10.25 -4.76 32.12
N GLU A 251 -10.01 -4.94 33.41
CA GLU A 251 -9.64 -6.25 33.94
C GLU A 251 -10.72 -7.30 33.59
N PRO A 252 -10.35 -8.55 33.24
CA PRO A 252 -9.00 -9.12 33.17
C PRO A 252 -8.37 -9.07 31.76
N TYR A 253 -8.81 -8.18 30.86
CA TYR A 253 -8.29 -8.13 29.49
C TYR A 253 -6.90 -7.52 29.43
N LEU A 254 -6.00 -8.18 28.70
CA LEU A 254 -4.63 -7.72 28.48
C LEU A 254 -4.43 -7.25 27.03
N SER A 255 -3.58 -6.23 26.87
CA SER A 255 -3.02 -5.83 25.57
C SER A 255 -1.65 -6.47 25.36
N PHE A 256 -1.10 -6.31 24.16
CA PHE A 256 0.28 -6.68 23.85
C PHE A 256 1.32 -5.99 24.75
N ASP A 257 0.97 -4.90 25.42
CA ASP A 257 1.84 -4.24 26.41
C ASP A 257 2.23 -5.20 27.54
N ALA A 258 1.40 -6.19 27.87
CA ALA A 258 1.71 -7.20 28.89
C ALA A 258 2.98 -8.00 28.57
N LEU A 259 3.32 -8.17 27.29
CA LEU A 259 4.58 -8.80 26.89
C LEU A 259 5.82 -8.01 27.34
N ALA A 260 5.67 -6.70 27.56
CA ALA A 260 6.76 -5.83 28.02
C ALA A 260 6.94 -5.84 29.54
N TYR A 261 5.86 -5.99 30.32
CA TYR A 261 5.91 -5.86 31.79
C TYR A 261 5.62 -7.14 32.58
N ASP A 262 5.07 -8.19 31.95
CA ASP A 262 4.79 -9.49 32.58
C ASP A 262 5.67 -10.60 31.93
N PRO A 263 6.79 -10.99 32.58
CA PRO A 263 7.67 -12.02 32.06
C PRO A 263 7.03 -13.40 31.95
N ALA A 264 6.02 -13.71 32.77
CA ALA A 264 5.33 -15.00 32.73
C ALA A 264 4.45 -15.07 31.48
N VAL A 265 3.66 -14.03 31.21
CA VAL A 265 2.87 -13.91 29.97
C VAL A 265 3.80 -13.96 28.76
N LYS A 266 4.92 -13.23 28.77
CA LYS A 266 5.89 -13.27 27.68
C LYS A 266 6.42 -14.69 27.41
N ALA A 267 6.86 -15.40 28.45
CA ALA A 267 7.40 -16.75 28.30
C ALA A 267 6.35 -17.75 27.79
N GLU A 268 5.10 -17.62 28.25
CA GLU A 268 3.98 -18.42 27.75
C GLU A 268 3.72 -18.17 26.26
N GLN A 269 3.63 -16.90 25.84
CA GLN A 269 3.36 -16.57 24.44
C GLN A 269 4.52 -16.95 23.51
N GLU A 270 5.77 -16.87 23.97
CA GLU A 270 6.94 -17.38 23.24
C GLU A 270 6.92 -18.91 23.06
N ALA A 271 6.40 -19.65 24.04
CA ALA A 271 6.21 -21.09 23.92
C ALA A 271 5.10 -21.42 22.92
N LEU A 272 3.95 -20.74 23.01
CA LEU A 272 2.82 -20.91 22.08
C LEU A 272 3.20 -20.59 20.64
N TYR A 273 4.05 -19.58 20.43
CA TYR A 273 4.50 -19.20 19.08
C TYR A 273 5.23 -20.32 18.36
N LYS A 274 5.99 -21.15 19.07
CA LYS A 274 6.70 -22.31 18.49
C LYS A 274 5.72 -23.36 17.94
N GLU A 275 4.47 -23.33 18.38
CA GLU A 275 3.37 -24.17 17.87
C GLU A 275 2.46 -23.43 16.88
N GLY A 276 2.79 -22.19 16.49
CA GLY A 276 1.95 -21.36 15.62
C GLY A 276 0.68 -20.82 16.30
N LYS A 277 0.70 -20.68 17.63
CA LYS A 277 -0.42 -20.22 18.47
C LYS A 277 -0.04 -18.97 19.27
N GLY A 278 -1.01 -18.43 20.00
CA GLY A 278 -0.81 -17.33 20.94
C GLY A 278 -0.69 -15.97 20.25
N TRP A 279 -0.40 -14.95 21.06
CA TRP A 279 -0.45 -13.55 20.64
C TRP A 279 0.60 -13.24 19.57
N LEU A 280 1.75 -13.91 19.59
CA LEU A 280 2.81 -13.66 18.61
C LEU A 280 2.50 -14.26 17.23
N ALA A 281 1.46 -15.08 17.11
CA ALA A 281 0.93 -15.57 15.83
C ALA A 281 -0.27 -14.74 15.33
N PHE A 282 -0.53 -13.59 15.97
CA PHE A 282 -1.56 -12.64 15.58
C PHE A 282 -1.02 -11.59 14.61
N ALA A 283 -1.87 -11.19 13.67
CA ALA A 283 -1.78 -9.89 13.03
C ALA A 283 -3.17 -9.25 13.00
N ASN A 284 -3.22 -7.93 12.84
CA ASN A 284 -4.47 -7.20 12.83
C ASN A 284 -5.37 -7.69 11.70
N CYS A 285 -6.61 -8.07 12.04
CA CYS A 285 -7.56 -8.71 11.12
C CYS A 285 -8.99 -8.21 11.26
N VAL A 286 -9.20 -7.22 12.14
CA VAL A 286 -10.54 -6.65 12.36
C VAL A 286 -10.55 -5.25 11.79
N PHE A 287 -11.15 -5.16 10.61
CA PHE A 287 -11.36 -3.94 9.89
C PHE A 287 -12.85 -3.65 9.82
N ASN A 288 -13.19 -2.39 10.06
CA ASN A 288 -14.49 -1.84 9.77
C ASN A 288 -14.30 -0.68 8.80
N MET A 289 -14.48 -0.98 7.52
CA MET A 289 -14.53 -0.01 6.44
C MET A 289 -15.94 0.55 6.34
N VAL A 290 -16.06 1.88 6.37
CA VAL A 290 -17.36 2.55 6.32
C VAL A 290 -17.31 3.73 5.35
N PRO A 291 -18.39 3.97 4.59
CA PRO A 291 -18.52 5.19 3.79
C PRO A 291 -18.52 6.44 4.66
N THR A 292 -18.02 7.53 4.09
CA THR A 292 -17.88 8.82 4.77
C THR A 292 -19.23 9.34 5.31
N ASP A 293 -20.32 9.09 4.58
CA ASP A 293 -21.68 9.51 4.98
C ASP A 293 -22.20 8.83 6.26
N LYS A 294 -21.56 7.75 6.71
CA LYS A 294 -21.89 7.05 7.96
C LYS A 294 -21.15 7.58 9.17
N ILE A 295 -20.13 8.39 8.97
CA ILE A 295 -19.24 8.87 10.03
C ILE A 295 -19.38 10.37 10.24
N LEU A 296 -19.41 11.12 9.14
CA LEU A 296 -19.42 12.58 9.22
C LEU A 296 -20.80 13.10 9.62
N ALA A 297 -20.79 14.13 10.48
CA ALA A 297 -21.96 14.92 10.76
C ALA A 297 -22.37 15.75 9.51
N PRO A 298 -23.65 16.15 9.36
CA PRO A 298 -24.11 16.94 8.21
C PRO A 298 -23.30 18.21 7.96
N GLU A 299 -22.84 18.89 9.02
CA GLU A 299 -21.98 20.07 8.93
C GLU A 299 -20.58 19.74 8.38
N GLU A 300 -20.03 18.57 8.68
CA GLU A 300 -18.73 18.12 8.19
C GLU A 300 -18.81 17.70 6.72
N ILE A 301 -19.91 17.05 6.31
CA ILE A 301 -20.21 16.76 4.91
C ILE A 301 -20.26 18.06 4.11
N SER A 302 -20.92 19.10 4.63
CA SER A 302 -20.99 20.41 3.96
C SER A 302 -19.61 21.05 3.74
N VAL A 303 -18.69 20.87 4.69
CA VAL A 303 -17.28 21.31 4.54
C VAL A 303 -16.56 20.51 3.47
N ALA A 304 -16.73 19.18 3.45
CA ALA A 304 -16.14 18.33 2.42
C ALA A 304 -16.65 18.68 1.02
N GLU A 305 -17.95 18.93 0.87
CA GLU A 305 -18.56 19.38 -0.39
C GLU A 305 -17.97 20.72 -0.88
N GLU A 306 -17.68 21.66 0.04
CA GLU A 306 -17.04 22.93 -0.32
C GLU A 306 -15.61 22.71 -0.86
N ILE A 307 -14.85 21.80 -0.26
CA ILE A 307 -13.51 21.42 -0.73
C ILE A 307 -13.61 20.83 -2.15
N LEU A 308 -14.59 19.94 -2.37
CA LEU A 308 -14.87 19.30 -3.65
C LEU A 308 -15.46 20.22 -4.72
N LYS A 309 -15.67 21.52 -4.46
CA LYS A 309 -15.93 22.52 -5.52
C LYS A 309 -14.66 22.88 -6.27
N THR A 310 -13.49 22.65 -5.68
CA THR A 310 -12.21 23.00 -6.30
C THR A 310 -11.71 21.85 -7.15
N LYS A 311 -12.04 21.89 -8.44
CA LYS A 311 -11.54 20.92 -9.42
C LYS A 311 -10.06 21.13 -9.74
N PRO A 312 -9.23 20.08 -9.81
CA PRO A 312 -7.89 20.17 -10.37
C PRO A 312 -7.89 20.67 -11.83
N PRO A 313 -6.96 21.54 -12.24
CA PRO A 313 -6.94 22.09 -13.60
C PRO A 313 -6.66 21.01 -14.67
N THR A 314 -6.08 19.87 -14.29
CA THR A 314 -5.65 18.78 -15.16
C THR A 314 -6.74 17.76 -15.49
N ILE A 315 -7.87 17.75 -14.78
CA ILE A 315 -8.94 16.76 -14.94
C ILE A 315 -10.11 17.40 -15.71
N HIS A 316 -10.68 16.68 -16.69
CA HIS A 316 -11.88 17.14 -17.41
C HIS A 316 -13.09 17.23 -16.48
N GLU A 317 -13.96 18.21 -16.69
CA GLU A 317 -15.11 18.49 -15.80
C GLU A 317 -16.02 17.27 -15.61
N ASP A 318 -16.37 16.59 -16.71
CA ASP A 318 -17.25 15.41 -16.66
C ASP A 318 -16.63 14.26 -15.84
N LEU A 319 -15.33 14.02 -16.02
CA LEU A 319 -14.60 12.99 -15.28
C LEU A 319 -14.50 13.35 -13.80
N TYR A 320 -14.21 14.61 -13.49
CA TYR A 320 -14.18 15.09 -12.11
C TYR A 320 -15.53 14.89 -11.42
N ASN A 321 -16.62 15.29 -12.06
CA ASN A 321 -17.96 15.12 -11.50
C ASN A 321 -18.31 13.63 -11.31
N SER A 322 -17.96 12.76 -12.26
CA SER A 322 -18.21 11.31 -12.09
C SER A 322 -17.47 10.68 -10.91
N ILE A 323 -16.29 11.19 -10.56
CA ILE A 323 -15.51 10.72 -9.40
C ILE A 323 -16.04 11.36 -8.12
N LYS A 324 -16.24 12.68 -8.13
CA LYS A 324 -16.71 13.48 -6.99
C LYS A 324 -18.01 12.93 -6.40
N ASP A 325 -18.95 12.53 -7.25
CA ASP A 325 -20.27 12.05 -6.82
C ASP A 325 -20.20 10.69 -6.08
N GLN A 326 -19.07 9.99 -6.15
CA GLN A 326 -18.86 8.69 -5.49
C GLN A 326 -18.07 8.79 -4.17
N VAL A 327 -17.41 9.92 -3.90
CA VAL A 327 -16.48 10.09 -2.76
C VAL A 327 -17.14 9.80 -1.40
N PHE A 328 -18.43 10.07 -1.24
CA PHE A 328 -19.13 9.85 0.03
C PHE A 328 -19.73 8.45 0.19
N THR A 329 -19.90 7.72 -0.92
CA THR A 329 -20.60 6.42 -0.94
C THR A 329 -19.66 5.23 -0.98
N VAL A 330 -18.42 5.43 -1.44
CA VAL A 330 -17.35 4.44 -1.35
C VAL A 330 -16.78 4.45 0.08
N PRO A 331 -16.39 3.31 0.67
CA PRO A 331 -15.68 3.29 1.94
C PRO A 331 -14.42 4.18 1.90
N GLN A 332 -14.30 5.10 2.86
CA GLN A 332 -13.16 6.03 2.93
C GLN A 332 -12.49 6.04 4.32
N ALA A 333 -13.11 5.38 5.31
CA ALA A 333 -12.58 5.33 6.65
C ALA A 333 -12.45 3.90 7.13
N GLU A 334 -11.31 3.64 7.76
CA GLU A 334 -10.90 2.33 8.23
C GLU A 334 -10.73 2.39 9.75
N TYR A 335 -11.58 1.67 10.47
CA TYR A 335 -11.33 1.38 11.88
C TYR A 335 -10.60 0.06 12.00
N LEU A 336 -9.33 0.15 12.39
CA LEU A 336 -8.47 -0.98 12.69
C LEU A 336 -8.35 -1.15 14.20
N LEU A 337 -8.61 -2.36 14.69
CA LEU A 337 -8.40 -2.73 16.09
C LEU A 337 -7.25 -3.72 16.25
#